data_AF-A0A9P5GKB4-F1
#
_entry.id   AF-A0A9P5GKB4-F1
#
_cell.length_a   1.000
_cell.length_b   1.000
_cell.length_c   1.000
_cell.angle_alpha   90.00
_cell.angle_beta   90.00
_cell.angle_gamma   90.00
#
_symmetry.space_group_name_H-M   'P 1'
#
loop_
_entity.id
_entity.type
_entity.pdbx_description
1 polymer ?
#
loop_
_entity_poly.entity_id
_entity_poly.type
_entity_poly.pdbx_seq_one_letter_code
_entity_poly.pdbx_strand_id
1 'polypeptide(L)'
;MQAPFQSDPSFQPTVWPSSEPWPLQASSQPKKDFGGRNLNLALHQRASISVKERGLLRLYYEKIFQNLQQTNCRIIAKAYIKLIEPRKQVNYPYNGRKIVEGRTQQLNPEATKPPWWPRGVSHREPDHLPKVERIRLLVYMLCEMRESHGITTARLKQCDQPIRRQILPVERLQILDEAYRVREEEENFIDGISGTYLHAFF
;
A
#
# COMPACT_ATOMS: atom_id res chain seq x y z
N MET A 1 -31.05 -47.15 -48.22
CA MET A 1 -31.35 -47.06 -46.77
C MET A 1 -31.10 -45.62 -46.35
N GLN A 2 -32.18 -44.87 -46.12
CA GLN A 2 -32.16 -43.47 -45.68
C GLN A 2 -33.05 -43.39 -44.43
N ALA A 3 -32.52 -42.81 -43.35
CA ALA A 3 -33.20 -42.62 -42.09
C ALA A 3 -34.09 -41.36 -42.14
N PRO A 4 -35.25 -41.33 -41.44
CA PRO A 4 -36.22 -40.25 -41.56
C PRO A 4 -35.94 -39.08 -40.62
N PHE A 5 -36.30 -37.89 -41.11
CA PHE A 5 -36.48 -36.65 -40.36
C PHE A 5 -37.56 -36.80 -39.28
N GLN A 6 -37.30 -36.29 -38.08
CA GLN A 6 -38.33 -35.97 -37.08
C GLN A 6 -38.18 -34.53 -36.60
N SER A 7 -39.32 -33.86 -36.51
CA SER A 7 -39.56 -32.46 -36.22
C SER A 7 -39.62 -32.15 -34.71
N ASP A 8 -39.00 -31.05 -34.31
CA ASP A 8 -39.04 -30.47 -32.95
C ASP A 8 -40.37 -29.75 -32.67
N PRO A 9 -40.94 -29.82 -31.45
CA PRO A 9 -42.14 -29.07 -31.08
C PRO A 9 -41.83 -27.68 -30.50
N SER A 10 -42.71 -26.74 -30.82
CA SER A 10 -42.69 -25.33 -30.43
C SER A 10 -42.79 -25.11 -28.92
N PHE A 11 -41.89 -24.30 -28.35
CA PHE A 11 -42.03 -23.72 -27.02
C PHE A 11 -42.82 -22.41 -27.07
N GLN A 12 -43.90 -22.31 -26.27
CA GLN A 12 -44.61 -21.06 -26.00
C GLN A 12 -44.04 -20.36 -24.75
N PRO A 13 -44.15 -19.02 -24.64
CA PRO A 13 -43.55 -18.26 -23.55
C PRO A 13 -44.48 -18.15 -22.34
N THR A 14 -43.98 -18.55 -21.17
CA THR A 14 -44.69 -18.45 -19.89
C THR A 14 -44.74 -17.01 -19.39
N VAL A 15 -45.96 -16.59 -19.06
CA VAL A 15 -46.35 -15.29 -18.52
C VAL A 15 -45.80 -15.10 -17.10
N TRP A 16 -45.17 -13.96 -16.83
CA TRP A 16 -44.72 -13.56 -15.49
C TRP A 16 -45.86 -12.83 -14.76
N PRO A 17 -46.19 -13.16 -13.49
CA PRO A 17 -47.09 -12.32 -12.71
C PRO A 17 -46.32 -11.17 -12.04
N SER A 18 -46.95 -10.01 -12.10
CA SER A 18 -46.51 -8.70 -11.62
C SER A 18 -46.64 -8.56 -10.10
N SER A 19 -45.59 -7.98 -9.50
CA SER A 19 -45.57 -6.98 -8.42
C SER A 19 -46.43 -7.18 -7.16
N GLU A 20 -45.76 -7.51 -6.04
CA GLU A 20 -46.04 -6.89 -4.73
C GLU A 20 -44.72 -6.60 -3.97
N PRO A 21 -44.66 -5.53 -3.15
CA PRO A 21 -43.43 -4.98 -2.61
C PRO A 21 -43.04 -5.60 -1.26
N TRP A 22 -41.75 -5.89 -1.10
CA TRP A 22 -41.18 -6.42 0.13
C TRP A 22 -41.11 -5.34 1.21
N PRO A 23 -41.35 -5.66 2.50
CA PRO A 23 -41.31 -4.67 3.57
C PRO A 23 -39.86 -4.23 3.83
N LEU A 24 -39.66 -2.91 3.86
CA LEU A 24 -38.41 -2.27 4.30
C LEU A 24 -38.17 -2.58 5.79
N GLN A 25 -37.46 -3.67 6.08
CA GLN A 25 -36.75 -3.78 7.35
C GLN A 25 -35.46 -2.97 7.26
N ALA A 26 -35.49 -1.77 7.85
CA ALA A 26 -34.30 -0.99 8.14
C ALA A 26 -33.42 -1.78 9.13
N SER A 27 -32.48 -2.54 8.59
CA SER A 27 -31.38 -3.11 9.37
C SER A 27 -30.38 -2.00 9.67
N SER A 28 -30.59 -1.34 10.81
CA SER A 28 -29.57 -0.50 11.45
C SER A 28 -28.43 -1.37 11.94
N GLN A 29 -27.50 -1.71 11.05
CA GLN A 29 -26.22 -2.30 11.43
C GLN A 29 -25.39 -1.22 12.13
N PRO A 30 -24.99 -1.40 13.40
CA PRO A 30 -24.06 -0.46 14.03
C PRO A 30 -22.69 -0.63 13.35
N LYS A 31 -22.21 0.44 12.71
CA LYS A 31 -20.79 0.57 12.35
C LYS A 31 -19.99 0.45 13.65
N LYS A 32 -19.46 -0.74 13.87
CA LYS A 32 -18.55 -1.07 14.97
C LYS A 32 -17.23 -0.35 14.72
N ASP A 33 -17.11 0.86 15.27
CA ASP A 33 -15.84 1.60 15.37
C ASP A 33 -14.86 0.84 16.29
N PHE A 34 -14.05 -0.04 15.68
CA PHE A 34 -12.99 -0.81 16.34
C PHE A 34 -11.58 -0.21 16.14
N GLY A 35 -11.48 1.09 15.85
CA GLY A 35 -10.23 1.67 15.38
C GLY A 35 -9.35 2.40 16.41
N GLY A 36 -9.93 2.94 17.48
CA GLY A 36 -9.24 3.97 18.30
C GLY A 36 -8.68 3.49 19.64
N ARG A 37 -9.33 2.52 20.29
CA ARG A 37 -9.02 2.18 21.69
C ARG A 37 -7.80 1.27 21.89
N ASN A 38 -7.34 0.57 20.85
CA ASN A 38 -6.26 -0.42 20.99
C ASN A 38 -4.85 0.16 20.79
N LEU A 39 -4.71 1.25 20.02
CA LEU A 39 -3.42 1.89 19.73
C LEU A 39 -2.79 2.54 20.96
N ASN A 40 -3.63 3.18 21.79
CA ASN A 40 -3.19 3.80 23.03
C ASN A 40 -2.64 2.76 24.02
N LEU A 41 -3.09 1.50 23.99
CA LEU A 41 -2.56 0.48 24.90
C LEU A 41 -1.24 -0.11 24.41
N ALA A 42 -1.08 -0.29 23.10
CA ALA A 42 0.11 -0.87 22.48
C ALA A 42 1.32 0.11 22.50
N LEU A 43 1.08 1.40 22.22
CA LEU A 43 2.12 2.45 22.22
C LEU A 43 2.84 2.67 23.56
N HIS A 44 2.41 2.03 24.65
CA HIS A 44 3.10 2.08 25.94
C HIS A 44 4.02 0.87 26.19
N GLN A 45 3.95 -0.18 25.37
CA GLN A 45 4.82 -1.33 25.47
C GLN A 45 6.11 -1.05 24.67
N ARG A 46 7.17 -0.73 25.41
CA ARG A 46 8.51 -0.57 24.87
C ARG A 46 9.18 -1.93 24.80
N ALA A 47 9.59 -2.36 23.62
CA ALA A 47 10.55 -3.44 23.47
C ALA A 47 11.90 -2.88 23.01
N SER A 48 12.98 -3.61 23.33
CA SER A 48 14.30 -3.32 22.78
C SER A 48 14.48 -4.15 21.52
N ILE A 49 14.83 -3.51 20.42
CA ILE A 49 15.19 -4.17 19.16
C ILE A 49 16.67 -3.88 18.92
N SER A 50 17.45 -4.94 18.67
CA SER A 50 18.83 -4.73 18.20
C SER A 50 18.80 -4.18 16.78
N VAL A 51 19.53 -3.09 16.54
CA VAL A 51 19.65 -2.48 15.20
C VAL A 51 20.35 -3.39 14.19
N LYS A 52 21.07 -4.42 14.67
CA LYS A 52 21.70 -5.45 13.84
C LYS A 52 20.68 -6.44 13.27
N GLU A 53 19.52 -6.59 13.89
CA GLU A 53 18.47 -7.51 13.47
C GLU A 53 17.59 -6.90 12.38
N ARG A 54 18.15 -6.72 11.18
CA ARG A 54 17.45 -6.13 10.01
C ARG A 54 16.11 -6.81 9.71
N GLY A 55 16.02 -8.14 9.90
CA GLY A 55 14.78 -8.89 9.71
C GLY A 55 13.68 -8.48 10.70
N LEU A 56 14.04 -8.29 11.97
CA LEU A 56 13.10 -7.86 13.01
C LEU A 56 12.65 -6.42 12.81
N LEU A 57 13.56 -5.52 12.42
CA LEU A 57 13.22 -4.14 12.04
C LEU A 57 12.26 -4.11 10.85
N ARG A 58 12.49 -4.95 9.83
CA ARG A 58 11.58 -5.05 8.68
C ARG A 58 10.18 -5.47 9.11
N LEU A 59 10.07 -6.51 9.94
CA LEU A 59 8.79 -6.97 10.50
C LEU A 59 8.11 -5.89 11.33
N TYR A 60 8.89 -5.12 12.09
CA TYR A 60 8.39 -3.98 12.85
C TYR A 60 7.79 -2.90 11.93
N TYR A 61 8.50 -2.48 10.88
CA TYR A 61 7.95 -1.50 9.92
C TYR A 61 6.71 -2.04 9.19
N GLU A 62 6.69 -3.33 8.84
CA GLU A 62 5.49 -3.96 8.31
C GLU A 62 4.31 -3.84 9.27
N LYS A 63 4.51 -4.05 10.57
CA LYS A 63 3.47 -3.90 11.60
C LYS A 63 2.99 -2.46 11.74
N ILE A 64 3.89 -1.49 11.73
CA ILE A 64 3.54 -0.05 11.71
C ILE A 64 2.63 0.25 10.52
N PHE A 65 3.03 -0.10 9.29
CA PHE A 65 2.21 0.18 8.11
C PHE A 65 0.92 -0.67 8.06
N GLN A 66 0.89 -1.86 8.67
CA GLN A 66 -0.35 -2.63 8.88
C GLN A 66 -1.34 -1.87 9.76
N ASN A 67 -0.86 -1.19 10.80
CA ASN A 67 -1.65 -0.38 11.73
C ASN A 67 -2.10 0.97 11.16
N LEU A 68 -1.59 1.38 9.99
CA LEU A 68 -2.16 2.51 9.26
C LEU A 68 -3.39 2.08 8.44
N GLN A 69 -4.34 3.01 8.28
CA GLN A 69 -5.48 2.80 7.40
C GLN A 69 -5.01 2.69 5.95
N GLN A 70 -5.76 1.96 5.12
CA GLN A 70 -5.39 1.78 3.70
C GLN A 70 -5.29 3.11 2.93
N THR A 71 -6.14 4.08 3.30
CA THR A 71 -6.15 5.44 2.76
C THR A 71 -4.85 6.17 3.10
N ASN A 72 -4.38 6.05 4.35
CA ASN A 72 -3.12 6.63 4.79
C ASN A 72 -1.93 6.00 4.04
N CYS A 73 -1.86 4.66 3.99
CA CYS A 73 -0.81 3.96 3.23
C CYS A 73 -0.78 4.38 1.76
N ARG A 74 -1.96 4.58 1.16
CA ARG A 74 -2.11 5.03 -0.24
C ARG A 74 -1.51 6.43 -0.43
N ILE A 75 -1.87 7.37 0.44
CA ILE A 75 -1.38 8.75 0.39
C ILE A 75 0.15 8.79 0.53
N ILE A 76 0.69 8.09 1.53
CA ILE A 76 2.14 8.02 1.80
C ILE A 76 2.88 7.39 0.62
N ALA A 77 2.38 6.27 0.08
CA ALA A 77 3.03 5.60 -1.05
C ALA A 77 3.10 6.49 -2.30
N LYS A 78 2.06 7.27 -2.59
CA LYS A 78 2.07 8.23 -3.72
C LYS A 78 3.13 9.31 -3.51
N ALA A 79 3.27 9.83 -2.28
CA ALA A 79 4.27 10.83 -1.95
C ALA A 79 5.70 10.27 -2.10
N TYR A 80 5.98 9.09 -1.54
CA TYR A 80 7.30 8.47 -1.60
C TYR A 80 7.72 8.11 -3.03
N ILE A 81 6.80 7.54 -3.84
CA ILE A 81 7.09 7.23 -5.25
C ILE A 81 7.46 8.51 -6.00
N LYS A 82 6.77 9.63 -5.73
CA LYS A 82 7.07 10.93 -6.36
C LYS A 82 8.41 11.49 -5.88
N LEU A 83 8.78 11.29 -4.62
CA LEU A 83 10.08 11.69 -4.09
C LEU A 83 11.23 10.91 -4.76
N ILE A 84 11.05 9.60 -4.93
CA ILE A 84 12.03 8.69 -5.55
C ILE A 84 12.14 8.94 -7.05
N GLU A 85 11.00 9.08 -7.73
CA GLU A 85 10.91 9.19 -9.18
C GLU A 85 9.89 10.29 -9.55
N PRO A 86 10.29 11.57 -9.55
CA PRO A 86 9.39 12.70 -9.81
C PRO A 86 8.67 12.63 -11.16
N ARG A 87 9.30 12.00 -12.16
CA ARG A 87 8.76 11.80 -13.52
C ARG A 87 8.28 10.37 -13.76
N LYS A 88 7.87 9.65 -12.71
CA LYS A 88 7.47 8.24 -12.73
C LYS A 88 6.52 7.88 -13.86
N GLN A 89 5.45 8.66 -14.03
CA GLN A 89 4.42 8.36 -15.03
C GLN A 89 4.94 8.49 -16.47
N VAL A 90 5.97 9.31 -16.71
CA VAL A 90 6.59 9.47 -18.03
C VAL A 90 7.65 8.39 -18.26
N ASN A 91 8.53 8.19 -17.28
CA ASN A 91 9.68 7.29 -17.40
C ASN A 91 9.27 5.81 -17.31
N TYR A 92 8.27 5.51 -16.47
CA TYR A 92 7.84 4.18 -16.08
C TYR A 92 6.31 4.12 -15.92
N PRO A 93 5.54 4.24 -17.01
CA PRO A 93 4.08 4.29 -16.96
C PRO A 93 3.48 2.96 -16.52
N TYR A 94 2.44 3.00 -15.68
CA TYR A 94 1.76 1.78 -15.19
C TYR A 94 0.97 1.04 -16.28
N ASN A 95 0.50 1.75 -17.31
CA ASN A 95 -0.27 1.15 -18.39
C ASN A 95 0.60 0.46 -19.45
N GLY A 96 1.93 0.46 -19.30
CA GLY A 96 2.85 -0.16 -20.26
C GLY A 96 3.10 0.65 -21.54
N ARG A 97 2.47 1.82 -21.73
CA ARG A 97 2.66 2.63 -22.95
C ARG A 97 3.96 3.42 -22.88
N LYS A 98 4.94 3.10 -23.73
CA LYS A 98 6.25 3.78 -23.73
C LYS A 98 6.64 4.21 -25.15
N ILE A 99 7.28 5.37 -25.28
CA ILE A 99 7.86 5.80 -26.54
C ILE A 99 9.23 5.14 -26.69
N VAL A 100 9.40 4.38 -27.76
CA VAL A 100 10.65 3.70 -28.12
C VAL A 100 10.94 4.09 -29.57
N GLU A 101 12.10 4.70 -29.82
CA GLU A 101 12.51 5.16 -31.17
C GLU A 101 11.48 6.07 -31.84
N GLY A 102 10.90 7.00 -31.07
CA GLY A 102 9.90 7.96 -31.57
C GLY A 102 8.51 7.37 -31.83
N ARG A 103 8.28 6.07 -31.57
CA ARG A 103 6.98 5.41 -31.72
C ARG A 103 6.39 5.01 -30.37
N THR A 104 5.09 5.19 -30.19
CA THR A 104 4.39 4.71 -28.99
C THR A 104 4.18 3.21 -29.10
N GLN A 105 4.73 2.44 -28.17
CA GLN A 105 4.56 0.99 -28.07
C GLN A 105 3.76 0.64 -26.82
N GLN A 106 2.88 -0.36 -26.94
CA GLN A 106 2.16 -0.95 -25.82
C GLN A 106 2.97 -2.15 -25.31
N LEU A 107 3.65 -1.96 -24.19
CA LEU A 107 4.41 -3.02 -23.53
C LEU A 107 3.56 -3.67 -22.42
N ASN A 108 4.01 -4.81 -21.94
CA ASN A 108 3.54 -5.35 -20.67
C ASN A 108 3.85 -4.32 -19.55
N PRO A 109 2.90 -3.97 -18.67
CA PRO A 109 3.16 -3.12 -17.50
C PRO A 109 4.40 -3.52 -16.69
N GLU A 110 4.68 -4.81 -16.59
CA GLU A 110 5.87 -5.30 -15.88
C GLU A 110 7.18 -4.95 -16.61
N ALA A 111 7.15 -4.76 -17.94
CA ALA A 111 8.31 -4.33 -18.73
C ALA A 111 8.60 -2.82 -18.60
N THR A 112 7.62 -2.02 -18.16
CA THR A 112 7.82 -0.59 -17.85
C THR A 112 8.06 -0.35 -16.37
N LYS A 113 8.23 -1.40 -15.56
CA LYS A 113 8.53 -1.30 -14.13
C LYS A 113 9.90 -0.65 -13.92
N PRO A 114 10.04 0.33 -12.98
CA PRO A 114 11.33 0.88 -12.63
C PRO A 114 12.27 -0.20 -12.05
N PRO A 115 13.60 -0.11 -12.29
CA PRO A 115 14.57 -1.06 -11.73
C PRO A 115 14.53 -1.15 -10.20
N TRP A 116 14.18 -0.06 -9.53
CA TRP A 116 14.09 -0.01 -8.06
C TRP A 116 12.79 -0.59 -7.51
N TRP A 117 11.77 -0.85 -8.33
CA TRP A 117 10.49 -1.33 -7.83
C TRP A 117 10.64 -2.75 -7.26
N PRO A 118 10.12 -3.03 -6.05
CA PRO A 118 10.38 -4.28 -5.37
C PRO A 118 9.88 -5.50 -6.15
N ARG A 119 10.69 -6.56 -6.15
CA ARG A 119 10.29 -7.87 -6.69
C ARG A 119 9.08 -8.41 -5.93
N GLY A 120 8.15 -9.05 -6.63
CA GLY A 120 6.91 -9.59 -6.04
C GLY A 120 5.88 -8.52 -5.65
N VAL A 121 6.07 -7.26 -6.03
CA VAL A 121 5.04 -6.22 -5.98
C VAL A 121 4.64 -5.87 -7.41
N SER A 122 3.33 -5.92 -7.67
CA SER A 122 2.75 -5.61 -8.99
C SER A 122 3.08 -4.18 -9.40
N HIS A 123 3.37 -3.94 -10.69
CA HIS A 123 3.56 -2.58 -11.18
C HIS A 123 2.21 -1.88 -11.40
N ARG A 124 1.62 -1.36 -10.33
CA ARG A 124 0.35 -0.62 -10.36
C ARG A 124 0.41 0.62 -9.47
N GLU A 125 -0.50 1.57 -9.72
CA GLU A 125 -0.66 2.71 -8.83
C GLU A 125 -1.01 2.26 -7.40
N PRO A 126 -0.58 3.02 -6.36
CA PRO A 126 -0.89 2.68 -4.98
C PRO A 126 -2.38 2.47 -4.68
N ASP A 127 -3.25 3.12 -5.42
CA ASP A 127 -4.71 3.04 -5.30
C ASP A 127 -5.25 1.67 -5.76
N HIS A 128 -4.48 0.96 -6.59
CA HIS A 128 -4.83 -0.31 -7.21
C HIS A 128 -4.00 -1.50 -6.69
N LEU A 129 -3.09 -1.26 -5.75
CA LEU A 129 -2.37 -2.33 -5.05
C LEU A 129 -3.22 -2.91 -3.91
N PRO A 130 -3.19 -4.23 -3.70
CA PRO A 130 -3.72 -4.80 -2.46
C PRO A 130 -2.92 -4.26 -1.25
N LYS A 131 -3.55 -4.16 -0.08
CA LYS A 131 -2.93 -3.52 1.10
C LYS A 131 -1.57 -4.15 1.45
N VAL A 132 -1.46 -5.47 1.33
CA VAL A 132 -0.22 -6.22 1.62
C VAL A 132 0.91 -5.79 0.68
N GLU A 133 0.67 -5.71 -0.64
CA GLU A 133 1.68 -5.25 -1.59
C GLU A 133 2.06 -3.78 -1.38
N ARG A 134 1.08 -2.93 -1.05
CA ARG A 134 1.34 -1.53 -0.71
C ARG A 134 2.26 -1.38 0.50
N ILE A 135 2.06 -2.20 1.53
CA ILE A 135 2.91 -2.23 2.73
C ILE A 135 4.32 -2.68 2.36
N ARG A 136 4.45 -3.75 1.56
CA ARG A 136 5.77 -4.20 1.06
C ARG A 136 6.49 -3.09 0.30
N LEU A 137 5.77 -2.34 -0.54
CA LEU A 137 6.31 -1.20 -1.26
C LEU A 137 6.78 -0.08 -0.32
N LEU A 138 5.97 0.27 0.68
CA LEU A 138 6.32 1.29 1.69
C LEU A 138 7.57 0.91 2.50
N VAL A 139 7.63 -0.33 3.00
CA VAL A 139 8.78 -0.83 3.75
C VAL A 139 10.03 -0.86 2.88
N TYR A 140 9.91 -1.28 1.62
CA TYR A 140 11.02 -1.25 0.68
C TYR A 140 11.53 0.18 0.46
N MET A 141 10.63 1.15 0.22
CA MET A 141 11.01 2.56 0.04
C MET A 141 11.65 3.17 1.29
N LEU A 142 11.20 2.78 2.48
CA LEU A 142 11.76 3.22 3.76
C LEU A 142 13.16 2.66 4.00
N CYS A 143 13.38 1.37 3.74
CA CYS A 143 14.59 0.67 4.16
C CYS A 143 15.69 0.60 3.08
N GLU A 144 15.33 0.43 1.81
CA GLU A 144 16.29 0.05 0.74
C GLU A 144 16.67 1.19 -0.20
N MET A 145 15.96 2.33 -0.15
CA MET A 145 16.16 3.42 -1.12
C MET A 145 17.21 4.45 -0.67
N ARG A 146 17.78 4.28 0.52
CA ARG A 146 18.79 5.19 1.08
C ARG A 146 20.04 5.24 0.21
N GLU A 147 20.67 4.10 -0.02
CA GLU A 147 21.96 4.03 -0.73
C GLU A 147 21.82 4.38 -2.21
N SER A 148 20.76 3.88 -2.86
CA SER A 148 20.59 4.01 -4.31
C SER A 148 19.97 5.33 -4.76
N HIS A 149 19.12 5.95 -3.93
CA HIS A 149 18.34 7.14 -4.31
C HIS A 149 18.46 8.28 -3.27
N GLY A 150 19.31 8.13 -2.26
CA GLY A 150 19.52 9.12 -1.21
C GLY A 150 18.26 9.35 -0.36
N ILE A 151 17.38 8.35 -0.24
CA ILE A 151 16.12 8.49 0.51
C ILE A 151 16.42 8.23 1.99
N THR A 152 16.66 9.31 2.73
CA THR A 152 16.82 9.29 4.19
C THR A 152 15.50 9.55 4.89
N THR A 153 15.43 9.21 6.17
CA THR A 153 14.27 9.53 7.02
C THR A 153 13.94 11.03 6.98
N ALA A 154 14.95 11.90 7.01
CA ALA A 154 14.76 13.34 6.96
C ALA A 154 14.03 13.79 5.68
N ARG A 155 14.37 13.21 4.51
CA ARG A 155 13.70 13.52 3.24
C ARG A 155 12.27 13.00 3.21
N LEU A 156 12.01 11.83 3.80
CA LEU A 156 10.65 11.30 3.93
C LEU A 156 9.79 12.20 4.82
N LYS A 157 10.29 12.60 6.00
CA LYS A 157 9.63 13.57 6.91
C LYS A 157 9.31 14.89 6.20
N GLN A 158 10.22 15.40 5.36
CA GLN A 158 10.01 16.62 4.58
C GLN A 158 8.96 16.43 3.47
N CYS A 159 9.03 15.32 2.74
CA CYS A 159 8.06 14.97 1.70
C CYS A 159 6.64 14.84 2.25
N ASP A 160 6.51 14.42 3.50
CA ASP A 160 5.22 14.18 4.12
C ASP A 160 4.49 15.43 4.58
N GLN A 161 5.18 16.54 4.88
CA GLN A 161 4.58 17.78 5.40
C GLN A 161 3.26 18.19 4.69
N PRO A 162 3.19 18.25 3.35
CA PRO A 162 1.94 18.63 2.65
C PRO A 162 0.81 17.59 2.75
N ILE A 163 1.12 16.32 3.03
CA ILE A 163 0.14 15.23 3.10
C ILE A 163 -0.30 14.89 4.53
N ARG A 164 0.40 15.36 5.57
CA ARG A 164 0.06 15.05 6.98
C ARG A 164 -1.39 15.37 7.34
N ARG A 165 -1.93 16.49 6.83
CA ARG A 165 -3.33 16.88 7.03
C ARG A 165 -4.36 15.91 6.43
N GLN A 166 -3.94 15.02 5.53
CA GLN A 166 -4.79 14.02 4.88
C GLN A 166 -4.72 12.66 5.60
N ILE A 167 -3.80 12.50 6.56
CA ILE A 167 -3.66 11.28 7.35
C ILE A 167 -4.68 11.33 8.48
N LEU A 168 -5.67 10.44 8.39
CA LEU A 168 -6.78 10.39 9.33
C LEU A 168 -6.97 8.97 9.91
N PRO A 169 -7.49 8.86 11.14
CA PRO A 169 -7.63 9.96 12.11
C PRO A 169 -6.25 10.48 12.56
N VAL A 170 -6.19 11.68 13.14
CA VAL A 170 -4.93 12.43 13.35
C VAL A 170 -3.91 11.68 14.22
N GLU A 171 -4.38 10.80 15.11
CA GLU A 171 -3.55 9.98 15.99
C GLU A 171 -2.69 9.00 15.19
N ARG A 172 -3.06 8.69 13.94
CA ARG A 172 -2.24 7.86 13.04
C ARG A 172 -0.91 8.51 12.68
N LEU A 173 -0.79 9.84 12.83
CA LEU A 173 0.49 10.52 12.66
C LEU A 173 1.53 10.04 13.67
N GLN A 174 1.13 9.69 14.90
CA GLN A 174 2.05 9.19 15.93
C GLN A 174 2.68 7.85 15.52
N ILE A 175 1.91 6.98 14.87
CA ILE A 175 2.40 5.69 14.34
C ILE A 175 3.45 5.94 13.24
N LEU A 176 3.21 6.91 12.37
CA LEU A 176 4.14 7.26 11.29
C LEU A 176 5.41 7.92 11.84
N ASP A 177 5.26 8.82 12.81
CA ASP A 177 6.38 9.50 13.47
C ASP A 177 7.26 8.49 14.24
N GLU A 178 6.66 7.47 14.84
CA GLU A 178 7.39 6.37 15.46
C GLU A 178 8.19 5.54 14.45
N ALA A 179 7.61 5.25 13.28
CA ALA A 179 8.34 4.57 12.20
C ALA A 179 9.59 5.36 11.81
N TYR A 180 9.45 6.68 11.69
CA TYR A 180 10.56 7.56 11.35
C TYR A 180 11.60 7.66 12.45
N ARG A 181 11.20 7.73 13.72
CA ARG A 181 12.16 7.73 14.83
C ARG A 181 13.00 6.46 14.85
N VAL A 182 12.36 5.29 14.73
CA VAL A 182 13.09 4.00 14.70
C VAL A 182 14.02 3.92 13.49
N ARG A 183 13.57 4.41 12.32
CA ARG A 183 14.40 4.42 11.11
C ARG A 183 15.58 5.39 11.22
N GLU A 184 15.40 6.54 11.84
CA GLU A 184 16.46 7.51 12.10
C GLU A 184 17.55 6.93 13.01
N GLU A 185 17.16 6.19 14.06
CA GLU A 185 18.12 5.46 14.91
C GLU A 185 18.87 4.35 14.16
N GLU A 186 18.17 3.63 13.28
CA GLU A 186 18.80 2.63 12.40
C GLU A 186 19.80 3.29 11.43
N GLU A 187 19.45 4.41 10.82
CA GLU A 187 20.33 5.20 9.96
C GLU A 187 21.55 5.71 10.72
N ASN A 188 21.36 6.25 11.93
CA ASN A 188 22.44 6.70 12.80
C ASN A 188 23.40 5.57 13.18
N PHE A 189 22.88 4.36 13.43
CA PHE A 189 23.73 3.20 13.69
C PHE A 189 24.56 2.81 12.46
N ILE A 190 23.93 2.80 11.28
CA ILE A 190 24.61 2.52 10.01
C ILE A 190 25.74 3.53 9.75
N ASP A 191 25.51 4.80 10.10
CA ASP A 191 26.49 5.88 9.98
C ASP A 191 27.54 5.90 11.12
N GLY A 192 27.43 4.99 12.10
CA GLY A 192 28.38 4.87 13.22
C GLY A 192 28.20 5.92 14.33
N ILE A 193 27.04 6.56 14.40
CA ILE A 193 26.73 7.68 15.31
C ILE A 193 26.12 7.17 16.63
N SER A 194 25.34 6.09 16.61
CA SER A 194 24.58 5.58 17.77
C SER A 194 24.92 4.14 18.18
N GLY A 195 24.43 3.74 19.35
CA GLY A 195 24.63 2.41 19.94
C GLY A 195 23.84 1.28 19.28
N THR A 196 24.02 0.06 19.79
CA THR A 196 23.55 -1.20 19.16
C THR A 196 22.09 -1.57 19.42
N TYR A 197 21.36 -0.79 20.24
CA TYR A 197 19.97 -1.08 20.61
C TYR A 197 19.13 0.18 20.54
N LEU A 198 17.90 0.03 20.04
CA LEU A 198 16.87 1.05 20.10
C LEU A 198 15.65 0.54 20.87
N HIS A 199 14.92 1.46 21.47
CA HIS A 199 13.58 1.17 21.98
C HIS A 199 12.58 1.40 20.86
N ALA A 200 11.58 0.53 20.72
CA ALA A 200 10.50 0.64 19.75
C ALA A 200 9.15 0.44 20.46
N PHE A 201 8.13 1.18 20.02
CA PHE A 201 6.76 1.06 20.54
C PHE A 201 5.92 0.17 19.61
N PHE A 202 5.28 -0.84 20.17
CA PHE A 202 4.51 -1.84 19.41
C PHE A 202 3.02 -1.48 19.29
#